data_AF-A0A0F9I721-F1
#
_entry.id   AF-A0A0F9I721-F1
#
_cell.length_a   1.000
_cell.length_b   1.000
_cell.length_c   1.000
_cell.angle_alpha   90.00
_cell.angle_beta   90.00
_cell.angle_gamma   90.00
#
_symmetry.space_group_name_H-M   'P 1'
#
loop_
_entity.id
_entity.type
_entity.pdbx_description
1 polymer ?
#
loop_
_entity_poly.entity_id
_entity_poly.type
_entity_poly.pdbx_seq_one_letter_code
_entity_poly.pdbx_strand_id
1 'polypeptide(L)'
;MKSIEAMKRLRVIEKRIGGNSSSITLYSSSVSTEKPLYETESNQRAEVASLIQSNKDLLTEYLGLKRKIEETNLRTIVEIGGIEYAISDLLIIKRKMANLMVRTYRALNEEQGDKRKISAGMGQDGQSV
;
A
#
# COMPACT_ATOMS: atom_id res chain seq x y z
N MET A 1 17.10 -1.35 15.50
CA MET A 1 16.65 -0.71 14.24
C MET A 1 15.41 0.10 14.55
N LYS A 2 15.34 1.35 14.09
CA LYS A 2 14.15 2.21 14.29
C LYS A 2 13.02 1.75 13.37
N SER A 3 11.75 1.96 13.76
CA SER A 3 10.58 1.57 12.94
C SER A 3 10.65 2.14 11.51
N ILE A 4 11.14 3.38 11.36
CA ILE A 4 11.34 4.03 10.05
C ILE A 4 12.36 3.31 9.17
N GLU A 5 13.47 2.86 9.75
CA GLU A 5 14.50 2.11 9.02
C GLU A 5 13.96 0.75 8.57
N ALA A 6 13.19 0.09 9.43
CA ALA A 6 12.53 -1.17 9.10
C ALA A 6 11.53 -0.99 7.95
N MET A 7 10.72 0.08 7.95
CA MET A 7 9.81 0.40 6.85
C MET A 7 10.55 0.69 5.53
N LYS A 8 11.69 1.40 5.58
CA LYS A 8 12.54 1.60 4.40
C LYS A 8 13.10 0.27 3.87
N ARG A 9 13.51 -0.62 4.78
CA ARG A 9 14.03 -1.94 4.43
C ARG A 9 12.98 -2.82 3.75
N LEU A 10 11.73 -2.82 4.21
CA LEU A 10 10.62 -3.53 3.52
C LEU A 10 10.52 -3.13 2.04
N ARG A 11 10.58 -1.82 1.73
CA ARG A 11 10.56 -1.32 0.35
C ARG A 11 11.76 -1.78 -0.48
N VAL A 12 12.94 -1.84 0.14
CA VAL A 12 14.15 -2.35 -0.53
C VAL A 12 14.01 -3.84 -0.84
N ILE A 13 13.46 -4.62 0.09
CA ILE A 13 13.21 -6.04 -0.12
C ILE A 13 12.22 -6.26 -1.26
N GLU A 14 11.10 -5.54 -1.29
CA GLU A 14 10.11 -5.60 -2.38
C GLU A 14 10.75 -5.31 -3.74
N LYS A 15 11.58 -4.26 -3.83
CA LYS A 15 12.32 -3.93 -5.05
C LYS A 15 13.29 -5.04 -5.47
N ARG A 16 13.99 -5.67 -4.53
CA ARG A 16 14.93 -6.77 -4.81
C ARG A 16 14.19 -8.01 -5.33
N ILE A 17 13.09 -8.40 -4.68
CA ILE A 17 12.26 -9.52 -5.15
C ILE A 17 11.72 -9.24 -6.56
N GLY A 18 11.26 -7.99 -6.81
CA GLY A 18 10.84 -7.55 -8.15
C GLY A 18 11.95 -7.69 -9.19
N GLY A 19 13.16 -7.23 -8.88
CA GLY A 19 14.34 -7.37 -9.76
C GLY A 19 14.69 -8.84 -10.03
N ASN A 20 14.72 -9.68 -8.99
CA ASN A 20 14.97 -11.12 -9.14
C ASN A 20 13.91 -11.78 -10.04
N SER A 21 12.64 -11.39 -9.91
CA SER A 21 11.55 -11.90 -10.76
C SER A 21 11.75 -11.52 -12.24
N SER A 22 12.16 -10.29 -12.52
CA SER A 22 12.51 -9.85 -13.87
C SER A 22 13.70 -10.65 -14.43
N SER A 23 14.74 -10.90 -13.63
CA SER A 23 15.89 -11.73 -14.04
C SER A 23 15.48 -13.17 -14.32
N ILE A 24 14.68 -13.80 -13.44
CA ILE A 24 14.15 -15.16 -13.66
C ILE A 24 13.31 -15.22 -14.94
N THR A 25 12.45 -14.21 -15.17
CA THR A 25 11.61 -14.14 -16.36
C THR A 25 12.47 -14.10 -17.62
N LEU A 26 13.47 -13.21 -17.65
CA LEU A 26 14.43 -13.11 -18.76
C LEU A 26 15.11 -14.46 -19.04
N TYR A 27 15.52 -15.18 -18.01
CA TYR A 27 16.16 -16.49 -18.16
C TYR A 27 15.18 -17.55 -18.65
N SER A 28 13.92 -17.52 -18.21
CA SER A 28 12.90 -18.47 -18.65
C SER A 28 12.42 -18.27 -20.09
N SER A 29 12.53 -17.03 -20.61
CA SER A 29 12.09 -16.66 -21.96
C SER A 29 13.21 -16.72 -23.03
N SER A 30 14.45 -16.97 -22.63
CA SER A 30 15.60 -16.99 -23.54
C SER A 30 15.56 -18.25 -24.41
N VAL A 31 15.53 -18.10 -25.74
CA VAL A 31 15.55 -19.22 -26.69
C VAL A 31 16.97 -19.77 -26.78
N SER A 32 17.12 -21.09 -26.63
CA SER A 32 18.41 -21.83 -26.57
C SER A 32 19.39 -21.57 -27.75
N THR A 33 18.91 -20.98 -28.85
CA THR A 33 19.67 -20.74 -30.08
C THR A 33 20.45 -19.42 -30.13
N GLU A 34 20.09 -18.40 -29.34
CA GLU A 34 20.94 -17.22 -29.17
C GLU A 34 21.94 -17.51 -28.03
N LYS A 35 23.25 -17.27 -28.26
CA LYS A 35 24.36 -17.58 -27.34
C LYS A 35 23.90 -17.53 -25.88
N PRO A 36 23.94 -18.65 -25.14
CA PRO A 36 23.31 -18.67 -23.84
C PRO A 36 24.04 -17.66 -22.94
N LEU A 37 23.26 -16.77 -22.32
CA LEU A 37 23.75 -15.71 -21.43
C LEU A 37 24.71 -16.26 -20.35
N TYR A 38 24.53 -17.54 -20.04
CA TYR A 38 25.39 -18.39 -19.24
C TYR A 38 25.92 -19.48 -20.17
N GLU A 39 27.25 -19.65 -20.25
CA GLU A 39 27.94 -20.56 -21.19
C GLU A 39 27.36 -21.99 -21.27
N THR A 40 26.63 -22.44 -20.23
CA THR A 40 25.96 -23.73 -20.17
C THR A 40 24.55 -23.63 -19.54
N GLU A 41 23.66 -24.57 -19.89
CA GLU A 41 22.34 -24.72 -19.28
C GLU A 41 22.42 -25.02 -17.76
N SER A 42 23.45 -25.74 -17.34
CA SER A 42 23.70 -26.04 -15.93
C SER A 42 23.94 -24.76 -15.11
N ASN A 43 24.74 -23.82 -15.65
CA ASN A 43 25.00 -22.53 -15.02
C ASN A 43 23.74 -21.67 -14.94
N GLN A 44 22.90 -21.67 -15.99
CA GLN A 44 21.62 -20.98 -15.99
C GLN A 44 20.67 -21.53 -14.91
N ARG A 45 20.57 -22.86 -14.77
CA ARG A 45 19.74 -23.50 -13.74
C ARG A 45 20.25 -23.16 -12.33
N ALA A 46 21.57 -23.15 -12.12
CA ALA A 46 22.18 -22.78 -10.86
C ALA A 46 21.86 -21.32 -10.48
N GLU A 47 21.94 -20.39 -11.44
CA GLU A 47 21.62 -18.98 -11.21
C GLU A 47 20.13 -18.77 -10.88
N VAL A 48 19.24 -19.41 -11.64
CA VAL A 48 17.79 -19.37 -11.35
C VAL A 48 17.50 -19.93 -9.95
N ALA A 49 18.13 -21.04 -9.58
CA ALA A 49 17.97 -21.62 -8.24
C ALA A 49 18.46 -20.68 -7.14
N SER A 50 19.60 -20.00 -7.36
CA SER A 50 20.14 -18.98 -6.46
C SER A 50 19.18 -17.81 -6.27
N LEU A 51 18.59 -17.28 -7.35
CA LEU A 51 17.60 -16.20 -7.28
C LEU A 51 16.32 -16.62 -6.56
N ILE A 52 15.85 -17.85 -6.77
CA ILE A 52 14.69 -18.40 -6.04
C ILE A 52 15.00 -18.52 -4.54
N GLN A 53 16.18 -19.01 -4.19
CA GLN A 53 16.59 -19.11 -2.78
C GLN A 53 16.70 -17.73 -2.14
N SER A 54 17.33 -16.77 -2.84
CA SER A 54 17.40 -15.36 -2.43
C SER A 54 16.01 -14.78 -2.17
N ASN A 55 15.02 -15.06 -3.03
CA ASN A 55 13.64 -14.63 -2.81
C ASN A 55 13.01 -15.23 -1.54
N LYS A 56 13.28 -16.50 -1.22
CA LYS A 56 12.78 -17.14 0.02
C LYS A 56 13.38 -16.50 1.27
N ASP A 57 14.68 -16.20 1.23
CA ASP A 57 15.38 -15.57 2.33
C ASP A 57 14.87 -14.14 2.54
N LEU A 58 14.71 -13.38 1.45
CA LEU A 58 14.14 -12.04 1.45
C LEU A 58 12.69 -12.02 1.97
N LEU A 59 11.87 -13.01 1.62
CA LEU A 59 10.50 -13.14 2.13
C LEU A 59 10.49 -13.38 3.65
N THR A 60 11.39 -14.24 4.14
CA THR A 60 11.52 -14.52 5.56
C THR A 60 11.96 -13.27 6.34
N GLU A 61 12.93 -12.52 5.80
CA GLU A 61 13.34 -11.22 6.34
C GLU A 61 12.15 -10.23 6.37
N TYR A 62 11.40 -10.16 5.26
CA TYR A 62 10.24 -9.28 5.13
C TYR A 62 9.20 -9.56 6.20
N LEU A 63 8.79 -10.83 6.36
CA LEU A 63 7.79 -11.24 7.34
C LEU A 63 8.27 -10.96 8.77
N GLY A 64 9.55 -11.20 9.06
CA GLY A 64 10.15 -10.90 10.36
C GLY A 64 10.10 -9.41 10.69
N LEU A 65 10.50 -8.55 9.75
CA LEU A 65 10.45 -7.09 9.91
C LEU A 65 9.01 -6.59 10.03
N LYS A 66 8.11 -7.11 9.19
CA LYS A 66 6.70 -6.74 9.18
C LYS A 66 6.02 -7.03 10.51
N ARG A 67 6.24 -8.23 11.08
CA ARG A 67 5.71 -8.60 12.40
C ARG A 67 6.17 -7.64 13.49
N LYS A 68 7.47 -7.30 13.53
CA LYS A 68 8.03 -6.36 14.51
C LYS A 68 7.45 -4.95 14.38
N ILE A 69 7.23 -4.49 13.14
CA ILE A 69 6.58 -3.19 12.89
C ILE A 69 5.14 -3.20 13.38
N GLU A 70 4.37 -4.25 13.08
CA GLU A 70 2.98 -4.34 13.53
C GLU A 70 2.87 -4.41 15.05
N GLU A 71 3.74 -5.20 15.69
CA GLU A 71 3.80 -5.24 17.17
C GLU A 71 4.10 -3.84 17.74
N THR A 72 5.05 -3.10 17.15
CA THR A 72 5.36 -1.74 17.57
C THR A 72 4.17 -0.80 17.39
N ASN A 73 3.45 -0.91 16.26
CA ASN A 73 2.28 -0.08 15.98
C ASN A 73 1.12 -0.34 16.94
N LEU A 74 0.95 -1.58 17.39
CA LEU A 74 -0.09 -1.97 18.36
C LEU A 74 0.25 -1.50 19.77
N ARG A 75 1.53 -1.53 20.16
CA ARG A 75 1.97 -1.17 21.52
C ARG A 75 2.16 0.32 21.73
N THR A 76 2.46 1.07 20.67
CA THR A 76 2.76 2.50 20.77
C THR A 76 1.48 3.31 20.81
N ILE A 77 1.22 3.96 21.95
CA ILE A 77 0.09 4.85 22.16
C ILE A 77 0.52 6.30 21.95
N VAL A 78 -0.33 7.09 21.31
CA VAL A 78 -0.14 8.52 21.03
C VAL A 78 -1.42 9.25 21.40
N GLU A 79 -1.29 10.36 22.13
CA GLU A 79 -2.41 11.23 22.47
C GLU A 79 -2.62 12.29 21.36
N ILE A 80 -3.84 12.39 20.86
CA ILE A 80 -4.25 13.42 19.90
C ILE A 80 -5.55 14.06 20.39
N GLY A 81 -5.49 15.34 20.74
CA GLY A 81 -6.67 16.10 21.17
C GLY A 81 -7.31 15.55 22.45
N GLY A 82 -6.51 15.07 23.41
CA GLY A 82 -6.99 14.53 24.68
C GLY A 82 -7.45 13.06 24.62
N ILE A 83 -7.34 12.41 23.46
CA ILE A 83 -7.72 11.00 23.28
C ILE A 83 -6.47 10.19 22.93
N GLU A 84 -6.28 9.09 23.63
CA GLU A 84 -5.20 8.14 23.37
C GLU A 84 -5.58 7.17 22.24
N TYR A 85 -4.65 6.99 21.30
CA TYR A 85 -4.80 6.06 20.18
C TYR A 85 -3.55 5.22 20.01
N ALA A 86 -3.72 3.94 19.68
CA ALA A 86 -2.61 3.16 19.14
C ALA A 86 -2.28 3.65 17.72
N ILE A 87 -1.01 3.54 17.31
CA ILE A 87 -0.60 3.86 15.94
C ILE A 87 -1.39 3.02 14.92
N SER A 88 -1.70 1.75 15.24
CA SER A 88 -2.56 0.89 14.42
C SER A 88 -3.91 1.53 14.10
N ASP A 89 -4.53 2.17 15.09
CA ASP A 89 -5.86 2.78 14.95
C ASP A 89 -5.77 4.02 14.07
N LEU A 90 -4.76 4.85 14.31
CA LEU A 90 -4.48 6.03 13.49
C LEU A 90 -4.24 5.68 12.02
N LEU A 91 -3.57 4.55 11.75
CA LEU A 91 -3.37 4.06 10.38
C LEU A 91 -4.69 3.65 9.72
N ILE A 92 -5.59 2.99 10.45
CA ILE A 92 -6.92 2.61 9.94
C ILE A 92 -7.75 3.86 9.67
N ILE A 93 -7.73 4.81 10.61
CA ILE A 93 -8.44 6.09 10.48
C ILE A 93 -7.97 6.80 9.21
N LYS A 94 -6.65 6.95 9.04
CA LYS A 94 -6.08 7.61 7.85
C LYS A 94 -6.40 6.91 6.54
N ARG A 95 -6.32 5.58 6.48
CA ARG A 95 -6.48 4.82 5.23
C ARG A 95 -7.92 4.68 4.78
N LYS A 96 -8.86 4.56 5.74
CA LYS A 96 -10.25 4.18 5.44
C LYS A 96 -11.26 5.14 6.04
N MET A 97 -11.23 5.38 7.35
CA MET A 97 -12.32 6.10 8.04
C MET A 97 -12.36 7.58 7.66
N ALA A 98 -11.21 8.24 7.51
CA ALA A 98 -11.15 9.65 7.17
C ALA A 98 -11.91 9.96 5.86
N ASN A 99 -11.74 9.13 4.82
CA ASN A 99 -12.44 9.31 3.56
C ASN A 99 -13.96 9.11 3.71
N LEU A 100 -14.39 8.15 4.53
CA LEU A 100 -15.82 7.91 4.78
C LEU A 100 -16.43 9.08 5.55
N MET A 101 -15.77 9.56 6.60
CA MET A 101 -16.22 10.71 7.38
C MET A 101 -16.33 11.96 6.51
N VAL A 102 -15.32 12.24 5.69
CA VAL A 102 -15.35 13.38 4.75
C VAL A 102 -16.51 13.25 3.76
N ARG A 103 -16.79 12.04 3.24
CA ARG A 103 -17.95 11.80 2.38
C ARG A 103 -19.27 12.10 3.10
N THR A 104 -19.42 11.68 4.35
CA THR A 104 -20.60 11.96 5.15
C THR A 104 -20.82 13.46 5.34
N TYR A 105 -19.77 14.21 5.71
CA TYR A 105 -19.87 15.67 5.86
C TYR A 105 -20.18 16.38 4.54
N ARG A 106 -19.63 15.90 3.41
CA ARG A 106 -19.96 16.43 2.09
C ARG A 106 -21.43 16.18 1.73
N ALA A 107 -21.93 14.96 1.95
CA ALA A 107 -23.32 14.62 1.69
C ALA A 107 -24.29 15.49 2.51
N LEU A 108 -23.98 15.74 3.79
CA LEU A 108 -24.76 16.63 4.63
C LEU A 108 -24.84 18.06 4.04
N ASN A 109 -23.71 18.58 3.55
CA ASN A 109 -23.65 19.92 2.96
C ASN A 109 -24.34 20.00 1.59
N GLU A 110 -24.23 18.96 0.75
CA GLU A 110 -24.93 18.86 -0.53
C GLU A 110 -26.45 18.76 -0.34
N GLU A 111 -26.91 17.95 0.62
CA GLU A 111 -28.32 17.83 0.96
C GLU A 111 -28.90 19.16 1.51
N GLN A 112 -28.14 19.89 2.32
CA GLN A 112 -28.53 21.24 2.75
C GLN A 112 -28.51 22.26 1.61
N GLY A 113 -27.59 22.11 0.65
CA GLY A 113 -27.53 22.94 -0.56
C GLY A 113 -28.75 22.75 -1.46
N ASP A 114 -29.18 21.51 -1.66
CA ASP A 114 -30.35 21.20 -2.50
C ASP A 114 -31.68 21.55 -1.81
N LYS A 115 -31.79 21.38 -0.50
CA LYS A 115 -32.94 21.89 0.28
C LYS A 115 -33.09 23.42 0.13
N ARG A 116 -31.98 24.17 0.10
CA ARG A 116 -32.00 25.63 -0.16
C ARG A 116 -32.39 25.97 -1.59
N LYS A 117 -31.95 25.20 -2.59
CA LYS A 117 -32.36 25.41 -3.99
C LYS A 117 -33.84 25.13 -4.20
N ILE A 118 -34.38 24.08 -3.57
CA ILE A 118 -35.81 23.76 -3.62
C ILE A 118 -36.64 24.87 -2.94
N SER A 119 -36.20 25.37 -1.78
CA SER A 119 -36.88 26.50 -1.13
C SER A 119 -36.77 27.81 -1.90
N ALA A 120 -35.65 28.03 -2.62
CA ALA A 120 -35.47 29.22 -3.46
C ALA A 120 -36.26 29.15 -4.78
N GLY A 121 -36.46 27.94 -5.33
CA GLY A 121 -37.25 27.71 -6.55
C GLY A 121 -38.77 27.78 -6.36
N MET A 122 -39.28 27.56 -5.15
CA MET A 122 -40.72 27.65 -4.83
C MET A 122 -41.22 29.08 -4.55
N GLY A 123 -40.36 30.10 -4.66
CA GLY A 123 -40.70 31.50 -4.37
C GLY A 123 -40.98 32.41 -5.59
N GLN A 124 -40.96 31.89 -6.82
CA GLN A 124 -41.06 32.74 -8.04
C GLN A 124 -42.27 32.49 -8.96
N ASP A 125 -43.16 31.53 -8.68
CA ASP A 125 -44.35 31.27 -9.51
C ASP A 125 -45.65 31.80 -8.89
N GLY A 126 -45.64 33.06 -8.46
CA GLY A 126 -46.77 33.65 -7.75
C GLY A 126 -46.90 35.16 -7.91
N GLN A 127 -46.59 35.72 -9.07
CA GLN A 127 -47.05 37.05 -9.50
C GLN A 127 -46.80 37.22 -11.00
N SER A 128 -47.80 36.85 -11.80
CA SER A 128 -48.01 37.42 -13.13
C SER A 128 -49.46 37.86 -13.22
N VAL A 129 -49.63 39.07 -13.75
CA VAL A 129 -50.84 39.88 -13.94
C VAL A 129 -52.04 39.08 -14.43
#